data_AF-A0A1F4A4Q0-F1
#
_entry.id   AF-A0A1F4A4Q0-F1
#
_cell.length_a   1.000
_cell.length_b   1.000
_cell.length_c   1.000
_cell.angle_alpha   90.00
_cell.angle_beta   90.00
_cell.angle_gamma   90.00
#
_symmetry.space_group_name_H-M   'P 1'
#
loop_
_entity.id
_entity.type
_entity.pdbx_description
1 polymer ?
#
loop_
_entity_poly.entity_id
_entity_poly.type
_entity_poly.pdbx_seq_one_letter_code
_entity_poly.pdbx_strand_id
1 'polypeptide(L)'
;MILAAINKETAWIFAIYLSPIWHQKWGTKKTVVRLVLIVSFLLFVSLAIQSRYASNPGSGLGLALFNNIHFWTEPSNWWAVGDHIGRGFYIPRLMLLPMLASGLVYGLKYAPTHISVAAVVSLVGTSLLLLFIGFRDELRNLSLSFPLFYAFIVSAYLERYRRGPAVKTL
;
A
#
# COMPACT_ATOMS: atom_id res chain seq x y z
N MET A 1 9.55 -15.00 18.93
CA MET A 1 10.21 -13.72 18.60
C MET A 1 10.27 -13.46 17.10
N ILE A 2 10.72 -14.41 16.26
CA ILE A 2 10.69 -14.28 14.77
C ILE A 2 9.24 -14.16 14.22
N LEU A 3 8.26 -14.85 14.81
CA LEU A 3 6.84 -14.68 14.45
C LEU A 3 6.24 -13.31 14.82
N ALA A 4 6.82 -12.59 15.78
CA ALA A 4 6.42 -11.22 16.12
C ALA A 4 7.11 -10.18 15.23
N ALA A 5 8.23 -10.56 14.59
CA ALA A 5 8.98 -9.71 13.66
C ALA A 5 8.41 -9.72 12.24
N ILE A 6 7.67 -10.77 11.86
CA ILE A 6 6.82 -10.74 10.68
C ILE A 6 5.54 -10.00 11.09
N ASN A 7 5.55 -8.66 10.99
CA ASN A 7 4.30 -7.93 11.00
C ASN A 7 3.42 -8.55 9.90
N LYS A 8 2.25 -9.06 10.30
CA LYS A 8 1.33 -9.80 9.43
C LYS A 8 1.06 -9.01 8.15
N GLU A 9 1.02 -7.69 8.24
CA GLU A 9 0.78 -6.74 7.15
C GLU A 9 1.94 -6.69 6.14
N THR A 10 3.19 -6.80 6.59
CA THR A 10 4.38 -6.64 5.74
C THR A 10 4.63 -7.86 4.85
N ALA A 11 4.21 -9.06 5.26
CA ALA A 11 4.34 -10.29 4.48
C ALA A 11 3.56 -10.24 3.15
N TRP A 12 2.35 -9.66 3.17
CA TRP A 12 1.52 -9.47 1.97
C TRP A 12 2.16 -8.53 0.97
N ILE A 13 2.72 -7.45 1.49
CA ILE A 13 3.25 -6.37 0.68
C ILE A 13 4.58 -6.80 0.07
N PHE A 14 5.35 -7.65 0.74
CA PHE A 14 6.55 -8.28 0.17
C PHE A 14 6.27 -9.03 -1.14
N ALA A 15 5.16 -9.78 -1.21
CA ALA A 15 4.75 -10.44 -2.45
C ALA A 15 4.44 -9.45 -3.57
N ILE A 16 3.83 -8.30 -3.22
CA ILE A 16 3.51 -7.23 -4.16
C ILE A 16 4.78 -6.51 -4.62
N TYR A 17 5.76 -6.28 -3.73
CA TYR A 17 7.06 -5.70 -4.04
C TYR A 17 7.87 -6.52 -5.06
N LEU A 18 7.71 -7.84 -5.05
CA LEU A 18 8.36 -8.73 -6.02
C LEU A 18 7.69 -8.72 -7.40
N SER A 19 6.48 -8.16 -7.53
CA SER A 19 5.71 -8.20 -8.77
C SER A 19 6.37 -7.54 -9.99
N PRO A 20 7.09 -6.39 -9.89
CA PRO A 20 7.77 -5.81 -11.05
C PRO A 20 8.88 -6.72 -11.57
N ILE A 21 9.61 -7.39 -10.66
CA ILE A 21 10.71 -8.31 -11.00
C ILE A 21 10.14 -9.56 -11.69
N TRP A 22 9.02 -10.09 -11.18
CA TRP A 22 8.35 -11.22 -11.80
C TRP A 22 7.74 -10.88 -13.16
N HIS A 23 7.22 -9.66 -13.31
CA HIS A 23 6.68 -9.16 -14.56
C HIS A 23 7.74 -9.15 -15.67
N GLN A 24 8.94 -8.60 -15.39
CA GLN A 24 10.03 -8.60 -16.36
C GLN A 24 10.44 -10.01 -16.79
N LYS A 25 10.39 -10.99 -15.89
CA LYS A 25 10.83 -12.36 -16.17
C LYS A 25 9.78 -13.24 -16.85
N TRP A 26 8.50 -13.05 -16.55
CA TRP A 26 7.44 -14.01 -16.92
C TRP A 26 6.19 -13.39 -17.57
N GLY A 27 6.14 -12.06 -17.71
CA GLY A 27 5.02 -11.33 -18.29
C GLY A 27 3.80 -11.21 -17.37
N THR A 28 2.86 -10.33 -17.74
CA THR A 28 1.75 -9.88 -16.88
C THR A 28 0.89 -11.02 -16.35
N LYS A 29 0.45 -11.95 -17.21
CA LYS A 29 -0.48 -13.03 -16.81
C LYS A 29 0.12 -13.92 -15.71
N LYS A 30 1.38 -14.35 -15.86
CA LYS A 30 2.05 -15.22 -14.89
C LYS A 30 2.33 -14.50 -13.57
N THR A 31 2.65 -13.21 -13.63
CA THR A 31 2.83 -12.38 -12.43
C THR A 31 1.53 -12.25 -11.63
N VAL A 32 0.40 -11.97 -12.30
CA VAL A 32 -0.90 -11.86 -11.63
C VAL A 32 -1.29 -13.18 -10.98
N VAL A 33 -1.15 -14.31 -11.67
CA VAL A 33 -1.46 -15.63 -11.10
C VAL A 33 -0.61 -15.92 -9.85
N ARG A 34 0.70 -15.63 -9.89
CA ARG A 34 1.60 -15.83 -8.74
C ARG A 34 1.23 -14.92 -7.56
N LEU A 35 0.90 -13.66 -7.84
CA LEU A 35 0.41 -12.74 -6.82
C LEU A 35 -0.84 -13.28 -6.14
N VAL A 36 -1.84 -13.69 -6.93
CA VAL A 36 -3.09 -14.25 -6.40
C VAL A 36 -2.83 -15.49 -5.56
N LEU A 37 -1.96 -16.39 -6.00
CA LEU A 37 -1.60 -17.60 -5.25
C LEU A 37 -0.93 -17.27 -3.91
N ILE A 38 0.05 -16.37 -3.90
CA ILE A 38 0.79 -16.02 -2.68
C ILE A 38 -0.13 -15.27 -1.71
N VAL A 39 -0.91 -14.30 -2.19
CA VAL A 39 -1.90 -13.57 -1.38
C VAL A 39 -2.93 -14.55 -0.80
N SER A 40 -3.47 -15.47 -1.61
CA SER A 40 -4.44 -16.47 -1.13
C SER A 40 -3.83 -17.41 -0.08
N PHE A 41 -2.58 -17.82 -0.27
CA PHE A 41 -1.86 -18.64 0.70
C PHE A 41 -1.62 -17.89 2.02
N LEU A 42 -1.16 -16.64 1.96
CA LEU A 42 -0.99 -15.80 3.14
C LEU A 42 -2.32 -15.56 3.87
N LEU A 43 -3.43 -15.43 3.12
CA LEU A 43 -4.78 -15.30 3.67
C LEU A 43 -5.18 -16.55 4.43
N PHE A 44 -5.01 -17.70 3.78
CA PHE A 44 -5.32 -18.98 4.37
C PHE A 44 -4.51 -19.22 5.66
N VAL A 45 -3.20 -18.99 5.62
CA VAL A 45 -2.33 -19.13 6.80
C VAL A 45 -2.75 -18.16 7.90
N SER A 46 -3.07 -16.91 7.57
CA SER A 46 -3.52 -15.92 8.55
C SER A 46 -4.84 -16.34 9.21
N LEU A 47 -5.81 -16.83 8.43
CA LEU A 47 -7.09 -17.34 8.93
C LEU A 47 -6.92 -18.64 9.76
N ALA A 48 -6.02 -19.53 9.36
CA ALA A 48 -5.72 -20.76 10.09
C ALA A 48 -5.07 -20.47 11.45
N ILE A 49 -4.13 -19.52 11.49
CA ILE A 49 -3.55 -19.05 12.75
C ILE A 49 -4.65 -18.40 13.61
N GLN A 50 -5.49 -17.54 13.03
CA GLN A 50 -6.56 -16.87 13.76
C GLN A 50 -7.58 -17.85 14.36
N SER A 51 -8.07 -18.82 13.58
CA SER A 51 -9.00 -19.83 14.07
C SER A 51 -8.41 -20.67 15.21
N ARG A 52 -7.11 -20.99 15.14
CA ARG A 52 -6.40 -21.73 16.19
C ARG A 52 -6.24 -20.93 17.48
N TYR A 53 -6.16 -19.60 17.41
CA TYR A 53 -5.98 -18.72 18.56
C TYR A 53 -7.25 -17.91 18.91
N ALA A 54 -8.41 -18.25 18.34
CA ALA A 54 -9.67 -17.52 18.56
C ALA A 54 -10.16 -17.60 20.01
N SER A 55 -9.76 -18.65 20.74
CA SER A 55 -10.08 -18.85 22.16
C SER A 55 -9.12 -18.14 23.12
N ASN A 56 -8.05 -17.48 22.62
CA ASN A 56 -7.15 -16.74 23.49
C ASN A 56 -7.81 -15.41 23.93
N PRO A 57 -7.78 -15.09 25.24
CA PRO A 57 -8.25 -13.80 25.72
C PRO A 57 -7.28 -12.71 25.23
N GLY A 58 -7.78 -11.84 24.36
CA GLY A 58 -7.00 -10.88 23.59
C GLY A 58 -7.64 -10.74 22.22
N SER A 59 -8.77 -10.03 22.19
CA SER A 59 -9.63 -9.70 21.04
C SER A 59 -9.28 -10.44 19.73
N GLY A 60 -10.13 -11.38 19.33
CA GLY A 60 -10.20 -11.83 17.94
C GLY A 60 -10.22 -10.61 17.01
N LEU A 61 -9.67 -10.77 15.80
CA LEU A 61 -9.46 -9.69 14.83
C LEU A 61 -10.76 -8.91 14.63
N GLY A 62 -10.87 -7.77 15.31
CA GLY A 62 -12.06 -6.93 15.23
C GLY A 62 -12.10 -6.33 13.85
N LEU A 63 -13.14 -6.64 13.07
CA LEU A 63 -13.40 -5.92 11.84
C LEU A 63 -13.63 -4.45 12.20
N ALA A 64 -12.61 -3.63 11.99
CA ALA A 64 -12.64 -2.22 12.33
C ALA A 64 -13.40 -1.39 11.30
N LEU A 65 -13.96 -2.02 10.25
CA LEU A 65 -14.59 -1.37 9.11
C LEU A 65 -15.59 -0.27 9.53
N PHE A 66 -16.54 -0.56 10.40
CA PHE A 66 -17.54 0.43 10.83
C PHE A 66 -16.91 1.56 11.67
N ASN A 67 -15.95 1.23 12.52
CA ASN A 67 -15.20 2.23 13.30
C ASN A 67 -14.37 3.14 12.39
N ASN A 68 -13.80 2.58 11.33
CA ASN A 68 -13.02 3.30 10.33
C ASN A 68 -13.93 4.19 9.48
N ILE A 69 -15.07 3.68 8.99
CA ILE A 69 -16.03 4.50 8.24
C ILE A 69 -16.44 5.73 9.07
N HIS A 70 -16.87 5.52 10.33
CA HIS A 70 -17.24 6.61 11.22
C HIS A 70 -16.10 7.60 11.47
N PHE A 71 -14.87 7.10 11.63
CA PHE A 71 -13.69 7.95 11.79
C PHE A 71 -13.42 8.81 10.55
N TRP A 72 -13.57 8.24 9.35
CA TRP A 72 -13.25 8.91 8.09
C TRP A 72 -14.34 9.88 7.63
N THR A 73 -15.58 9.69 8.08
CA THR A 73 -16.69 10.63 7.81
C THR A 73 -16.64 11.89 8.68
N GLU A 74 -15.92 11.84 9.80
CA GLU A 74 -15.83 12.94 10.77
C GLU A 74 -14.80 13.99 10.31
N PRO A 75 -15.22 15.23 9.96
CA PRO A 75 -14.35 16.25 9.36
C PRO A 75 -13.19 16.67 10.27
N SER A 76 -13.43 16.69 11.59
CA SER A 76 -12.43 17.09 12.59
C SER A 76 -11.18 16.19 12.56
N ASN A 77 -11.34 14.92 12.16
CA ASN A 77 -10.23 13.98 12.03
C ASN A 77 -9.29 14.30 10.86
N TRP A 78 -9.74 14.99 9.82
CA TRP A 78 -8.92 15.36 8.66
C TRP A 78 -8.00 16.56 8.92
N TRP A 79 -8.40 17.41 9.86
CA TRP A 79 -7.64 18.57 10.33
C TRP A 79 -6.67 18.22 11.46
N ALA A 80 -6.78 17.02 12.04
CA ALA A 80 -5.88 16.55 13.07
C ALA A 80 -4.44 16.44 12.53
N VAL A 81 -3.53 17.21 13.13
CA VAL A 81 -2.10 17.21 12.81
C VAL A 81 -1.40 16.29 13.81
N GLY A 82 -1.43 14.98 13.53
CA GLY A 82 -0.76 13.98 14.36
C GLY A 82 -1.33 12.58 14.19
N ASP A 83 -0.44 11.61 14.35
CA ASP A 83 -0.73 10.19 14.55
C ASP A 83 -0.20 9.85 15.95
N HIS A 84 -0.87 8.98 16.71
CA HIS A 84 -0.60 8.76 18.14
C HIS A 84 0.81 8.20 18.45
N ILE A 85 1.62 7.86 17.43
CA ILE A 85 2.88 7.10 17.61
C ILE A 85 4.13 7.79 17.02
N GLY A 86 4.04 8.90 16.27
CA GLY A 86 5.22 9.46 15.59
C GLY A 86 5.30 10.98 15.49
N ARG A 87 6.18 11.62 16.30
CA ARG A 87 6.52 13.06 16.26
C ARG A 87 7.35 13.49 15.03
N GLY A 88 7.06 12.95 13.85
CA GLY A 88 7.92 13.12 12.68
C GLY A 88 7.39 14.04 11.59
N PHE A 89 6.09 14.00 11.31
CA PHE A 89 5.51 14.71 10.15
C PHE A 89 4.18 15.36 10.52
N TYR A 90 4.21 16.69 10.70
CA TYR A 90 3.05 17.54 10.97
C TYR A 90 2.37 17.96 9.66
N ILE A 91 1.94 16.98 8.85
CA ILE A 91 1.19 17.25 7.63
C ILE A 91 -0.28 16.98 7.94
N PRO A 92 -1.20 17.97 7.78
CA PRO A 92 -2.63 17.72 7.90
C PRO A 92 -3.02 16.55 6.99
N ARG A 93 -3.83 15.62 7.48
CA ARG A 93 -4.23 14.41 6.73
C ARG A 93 -4.89 14.76 5.40
N LEU A 94 -5.57 15.91 5.36
CA LEU A 94 -6.15 16.47 4.15
C LEU A 94 -5.12 16.71 3.02
N MET A 95 -3.84 16.98 3.33
CA MET A 95 -2.79 17.21 2.33
C MET A 95 -2.21 15.91 1.74
N LEU A 96 -2.37 14.76 2.41
CA LEU A 96 -1.95 13.46 1.87
C LEU A 96 -2.78 13.05 0.64
N LEU A 97 -4.08 13.32 0.66
CA LEU A 97 -5.00 12.97 -0.43
C LEU A 97 -4.63 13.64 -1.78
N PRO A 98 -4.46 14.97 -1.88
CA PRO A 98 -4.08 15.62 -3.14
C PRO A 98 -2.66 15.23 -3.58
N MET A 99 -1.74 14.97 -2.65
CA MET A 99 -0.39 14.49 -3.00
C MET A 99 -0.44 13.09 -3.63
N LEU A 100 -1.21 12.17 -3.04
CA LEU A 100 -1.43 10.84 -3.60
C LEU A 100 -2.20 10.91 -4.93
N ALA A 101 -3.24 11.74 -5.03
CA ALA A 101 -4.04 11.89 -6.24
C ALA A 101 -3.20 12.45 -7.40
N SER A 102 -2.42 13.51 -7.17
CA SER A 102 -1.54 14.08 -8.20
C SER A 102 -0.45 13.09 -8.63
N GLY A 103 0.16 12.37 -7.68
CA GLY A 103 1.12 11.30 -7.96
C GLY A 103 0.51 10.15 -8.78
N LEU A 104 -0.73 9.74 -8.47
CA LEU A 104 -1.48 8.73 -9.22
C LEU A 104 -1.76 9.18 -10.65
N VAL A 105 -2.34 10.37 -10.83
CA VAL A 105 -2.66 10.90 -12.17
C VAL A 105 -1.40 11.01 -13.01
N TYR A 106 -0.32 11.55 -12.44
CA TYR A 106 0.94 11.71 -13.15
C TYR A 106 1.59 10.37 -13.48
N GLY A 107 1.68 9.49 -12.49
CA GLY A 107 2.30 8.18 -12.66
C GLY A 107 1.55 7.30 -13.64
N LEU A 108 0.22 7.29 -13.61
CA LEU A 108 -0.58 6.47 -14.54
C LEU A 108 -0.42 6.93 -15.99
N LYS A 109 -0.14 8.21 -16.21
CA LYS A 109 0.06 8.79 -17.54
C LYS A 109 1.42 8.45 -18.15
N TYR A 110 2.46 8.33 -17.34
CA TYR A 110 3.85 8.26 -17.84
C TYR A 110 4.65 7.04 -17.38
N ALA A 111 4.30 6.39 -16.28
CA ALA A 111 5.08 5.27 -15.76
C ALA A 111 4.93 4.01 -16.64
N PRO A 112 5.97 3.16 -16.72
CA PRO A 112 5.88 1.86 -17.35
C PRO A 112 4.77 1.01 -16.73
N THR A 113 3.98 0.33 -17.57
CA THR A 113 2.78 -0.42 -17.15
C THR A 113 3.03 -1.40 -16.00
N HIS A 114 4.20 -2.04 -15.94
CA HIS A 114 4.53 -2.99 -14.89
C HIS A 114 4.71 -2.33 -13.51
N ILE A 115 5.26 -1.11 -13.47
CA ILE A 115 5.40 -0.33 -12.25
C ILE A 115 4.03 0.24 -11.84
N SER A 116 3.24 0.70 -12.82
CA SER A 116 1.88 1.18 -12.59
C SER A 116 0.99 0.11 -11.95
N VAL A 117 1.01 -1.11 -12.49
CA VAL A 117 0.25 -2.23 -11.93
C VAL A 117 0.71 -2.57 -10.51
N ALA A 118 2.02 -2.64 -10.26
CA ALA A 118 2.55 -2.93 -8.94
C ALA A 118 2.18 -1.86 -7.90
N ALA A 119 2.28 -0.58 -8.27
CA ALA A 119 1.91 0.53 -7.41
C ALA A 119 0.41 0.56 -7.09
N VAL A 120 -0.45 0.34 -8.09
CA VAL A 120 -1.90 0.28 -7.89
C VAL A 120 -2.28 -0.92 -7.02
N VAL A 121 -1.74 -2.11 -7.30
CA VAL A 121 -2.00 -3.32 -6.50
C VAL A 121 -1.53 -3.12 -5.05
N SER A 122 -0.37 -2.49 -4.85
CA SER A 122 0.12 -2.17 -3.51
C SER A 122 -0.80 -1.19 -2.80
N LEU A 123 -1.20 -0.11 -3.46
CA LEU A 123 -2.04 0.91 -2.86
C LEU A 123 -3.41 0.35 -2.49
N VAL A 124 -4.05 -0.40 -3.40
CA VAL A 124 -5.31 -1.10 -3.15
C VAL A 124 -5.16 -2.09 -1.99
N GLY A 125 -4.09 -2.90 -1.97
CA GLY A 125 -3.82 -3.85 -0.90
C GLY A 125 -3.68 -3.17 0.47
N THR A 126 -2.91 -2.09 0.55
CA THR A 126 -2.75 -1.31 1.78
C THR A 126 -4.01 -0.56 2.20
N SER A 127 -4.82 -0.08 1.25
CA SER A 127 -6.10 0.55 1.54
C SER A 127 -7.11 -0.45 2.10
N LEU A 128 -7.16 -1.67 1.56
CA LEU A 128 -8.00 -2.74 2.11
C LEU A 128 -7.54 -3.14 3.51
N LEU A 129 -6.23 -3.27 3.73
CA LEU A 129 -5.68 -3.52 5.07
C LEU A 129 -6.11 -2.42 6.04
N LEU A 130 -5.98 -1.16 5.65
CA LEU A 130 -6.38 -0.01 6.48
C LEU A 130 -7.88 0.01 6.79
N LEU A 131 -8.74 -0.33 5.81
CA LEU A 131 -10.19 -0.30 5.99
C LEU A 131 -10.70 -1.45 6.86
N PHE A 132 -10.19 -2.67 6.67
CA PHE A 132 -10.76 -3.87 7.30
C PHE A 132 -10.04 -4.30 8.56
N ILE A 133 -8.72 -4.10 8.62
CA ILE A 133 -7.84 -4.68 9.65
C ILE A 133 -7.20 -3.59 10.50
N GLY A 134 -6.84 -2.45 9.91
CA GLY A 134 -6.26 -1.33 10.63
C GLY A 134 -7.30 -0.61 11.49
N PHE A 135 -6.87 0.06 12.55
CA PHE A 135 -7.74 0.83 13.43
C PHE A 135 -7.51 2.33 13.29
N ARG A 136 -8.55 3.09 12.95
CA ARG A 136 -8.58 4.56 12.83
C ARG A 136 -7.48 5.13 11.94
N ASP A 137 -6.37 5.56 12.55
CA ASP A 137 -5.31 6.37 11.96
C ASP A 137 -4.01 5.63 11.76
N GLU A 138 -4.06 4.31 11.67
CA GLU A 138 -2.96 3.48 11.19
C GLU A 138 -2.66 3.72 9.69
N LEU A 139 -2.62 4.99 9.25
CA LEU A 139 -2.07 5.48 7.99
C LEU A 139 -0.63 5.00 7.79
N ARG A 140 0.06 4.60 8.86
CA ARG A 140 1.29 3.79 8.77
C ARG A 140 1.13 2.58 7.84
N ASN A 141 -0.04 1.96 7.75
CA ASN A 141 -0.27 0.85 6.83
C ASN A 141 -0.22 1.30 5.36
N LEU A 142 -0.57 2.56 5.06
CA LEU A 142 -0.32 3.15 3.74
C LEU A 142 1.15 3.45 3.50
N SER A 143 1.94 3.74 4.54
CA SER A 143 3.38 3.97 4.39
C SER A 143 4.11 2.75 3.82
N LEU A 144 3.53 1.56 4.02
CA LEU A 144 4.02 0.33 3.42
C LEU A 144 3.89 0.30 1.89
N SER A 145 3.12 1.22 1.28
CA SER A 145 3.04 1.40 -0.18
C SER A 145 4.01 2.47 -0.70
N PHE A 146 4.60 3.30 0.19
CA PHE A 146 5.40 4.46 -0.21
C PHE A 146 6.61 4.13 -1.09
N PRO A 147 7.40 3.07 -0.83
CA PRO A 147 8.51 2.73 -1.72
C PRO A 147 8.07 2.42 -3.16
N LEU A 148 6.96 1.69 -3.36
CA LEU A 148 6.41 1.43 -4.69
C LEU A 148 5.82 2.69 -5.31
N PHE A 149 5.13 3.50 -4.51
CA PHE A 149 4.55 4.77 -4.97
C PHE A 149 5.64 5.76 -5.39
N TYR A 150 6.75 5.80 -4.65
CA TYR A 150 7.93 6.58 -4.99
C TYR A 150 8.57 6.08 -6.29
N ALA A 151 8.82 4.76 -6.41
CA ALA A 151 9.36 4.17 -7.63
C ALA A 151 8.47 4.45 -8.85
N PHE A 152 7.15 4.42 -8.66
CA PHE A 152 6.15 4.76 -9.66
C PHE A 152 6.25 6.21 -10.13
N ILE A 153 6.26 7.18 -9.22
CA ILE A 153 6.41 8.60 -9.55
C ILE A 153 7.76 8.85 -10.23
N VAL A 154 8.86 8.34 -9.67
CA VAL A 154 10.20 8.52 -10.24
C VAL A 154 10.28 7.92 -11.63
N SER A 155 9.74 6.72 -11.84
CA SER A 155 9.73 6.09 -13.17
C SER A 155 8.93 6.90 -14.20
N ALA A 156 7.83 7.53 -13.79
CA ALA A 156 7.07 8.44 -14.64
C ALA A 156 7.86 9.72 -15.00
N TYR A 157 8.59 10.30 -14.05
CA TYR A 157 9.48 11.44 -14.33
C TYR A 157 10.61 11.06 -15.29
N LEU A 158 11.26 9.93 -15.06
CA LEU A 158 12.34 9.43 -15.93
C LEU A 158 11.82 9.15 -17.35
N GLU A 159 10.67 8.50 -17.48
CA GLU A 159 10.09 8.18 -18.78
C GLU A 159 9.63 9.44 -19.52
N ARG A 160 9.06 10.43 -18.82
CA ARG A 160 8.73 11.74 -19.41
C ARG A 160 9.99 12.48 -19.86
N TYR A 161 11.07 12.45 -19.08
CA TYR A 161 12.34 13.08 -19.43
C TYR A 161 12.95 12.42 -20.68
N ARG A 162 12.94 11.08 -20.76
CA ARG A 162 13.39 10.33 -21.94
C ARG A 162 12.59 10.62 -23.21
N ARG A 163 11.30 10.93 -23.07
CA ARG A 163 10.40 11.29 -24.19
C ARG A 163 10.36 12.80 -24.49
N GLY A 164 11.03 13.63 -23.68
CA GLY A 164 11.14 15.06 -23.92
C GLY A 164 11.98 15.35 -25.15
N PRO A 165 11.83 16.54 -25.78
CA PRO A 165 12.68 16.92 -26.89
C PRO A 165 14.14 16.86 -26.44
N ALA A 166 14.98 16.16 -27.20
CA ALA A 166 16.42 16.16 -26.98
C ALA A 166 16.86 17.61 -26.83
N VAL A 167 17.44 17.95 -25.68
CA VAL A 167 18.07 19.25 -25.47
C VAL A 167 19.11 19.37 -26.57
N LYS A 168 18.83 20.17 -27.60
CA LYS A 168 19.83 20.57 -28.58
C LYS A 168 20.86 21.36 -27.78
N THR A 169 21.96 20.73 -27.41
CA THR A 169 23.16 21.41 -26.98
C THR A 169 23.57 22.32 -28.12
N LEU A 170 23.41 23.63 -27.89
CA LEU A 170 23.96 24.70 -28.72
C LEU A 170 25.49 24.70 -28.61
#